data_AF-S4ARW4-F1
#
_entry.id   AF-S4ARW4-F1
#
_cell.length_a   1.000
_cell.length_b   1.000
_cell.length_c   1.000
_cell.angle_alpha   90.00
_cell.angle_beta   90.00
_cell.angle_gamma   90.00
#
_symmetry.space_group_name_H-M   'P 1'
#
loop_
_entity.id
_entity.type
_entity.pdbx_description
1 polymer ?
#
loop_
_entity_poly.entity_id
_entity_poly.type
_entity_poly.pdbx_seq_one_letter_code
_entity_poly.pdbx_strand_id
1 'polypeptide(L)'
;MRAHVKSDSEDTVLFGKVYDVGPGGDQRVLPAQLVAPVRVEGAVDGANVDLTLPAVDHELKKGHRLRLVLAATDLGYASPAEPAAYTVSLKGDLKVPTAPGVDTPAAPLPAWVWWLPLTGAAVAAALLALGRRRTTAPAPDPALAEVPLQITDLSKRYAKSTDRYAVRDLSFRVEKGQVLGLLGPNGAGKTTTLRMLMGLISPDAGEIRVFGRAIRPGAPVLSRVGAFVEGAGFLPHLSGRENLELYWKATGRPAEDAHLDEALEIAGLGDALARAVRTYSQGMRQRLAIAQAMLGLPDLLILDEPTNGLDPPQIREMREVLIRYAEHGRTVIVSSHLLAEVEQSCTHLVVMDRGRLVQAGPVDEIIGSGDTLLVGLAAAVPDPLVEKVASLPGVASAVRADGGLLVRFAPVADAGHTGSSASRLLVELVRLEVPVESIGPHRRLEDAFLTLIGGTA
;
A
#
# COMPACT_ATOMS: atom_id res chain seq x y z
N MET A 1 -8.73 -73.83 -9.56
CA MET A 1 -8.02 -74.64 -8.54
C MET A 1 -8.97 -75.71 -8.01
N ARG A 2 -8.50 -76.89 -7.61
CA ARG A 2 -9.36 -77.93 -7.00
C ARG A 2 -9.14 -78.02 -5.49
N ALA A 3 -10.21 -77.84 -4.72
CA ALA A 3 -10.20 -77.95 -3.26
C ALA A 3 -11.11 -79.09 -2.80
N HIS A 4 -10.76 -79.72 -1.69
CA HIS A 4 -11.63 -80.64 -0.97
C HIS A 4 -12.18 -79.91 0.27
N VAL A 5 -13.51 -79.82 0.34
CA VAL A 5 -14.24 -79.05 1.35
C VAL A 5 -15.12 -80.01 2.15
N LYS A 6 -14.95 -80.01 3.47
CA LYS A 6 -15.81 -80.72 4.41
C LYS A 6 -16.48 -79.73 5.35
N SER A 7 -17.77 -79.89 5.60
CA SER A 7 -18.52 -79.08 6.57
C SER A 7 -19.42 -79.93 7.43
N ASP A 8 -19.88 -79.41 8.55
CA ASP A 8 -20.97 -79.96 9.37
C ASP A 8 -22.36 -79.42 8.94
N SER A 9 -22.42 -78.51 7.97
CA SER A 9 -23.65 -78.00 7.37
C SER A 9 -23.86 -78.49 5.93
N GLU A 10 -25.12 -78.66 5.51
CA GLU A 10 -25.48 -79.09 4.15
C GLU A 10 -25.11 -78.05 3.08
N ASP A 11 -25.04 -76.78 3.45
CA ASP A 11 -24.79 -75.65 2.56
C ASP A 11 -23.58 -74.83 3.00
N THR A 12 -22.48 -74.93 2.24
CA THR A 12 -21.21 -74.26 2.56
C THR A 12 -20.90 -73.17 1.56
N VAL A 13 -20.65 -71.95 2.02
CA VAL A 13 -20.21 -70.84 1.16
C VAL A 13 -18.77 -70.45 1.50
N LEU A 14 -17.91 -70.42 0.48
CA LEU A 14 -16.52 -69.97 0.59
C LEU A 14 -16.29 -68.76 -0.32
N PHE A 15 -15.47 -67.83 0.15
CA PHE A 15 -15.09 -66.62 -0.58
C PHE A 15 -13.62 -66.70 -0.99
N GLY A 16 -13.38 -66.84 -2.29
CA GLY A 16 -12.05 -66.87 -2.88
C GLY A 16 -11.52 -65.49 -3.23
N LYS A 17 -10.30 -65.17 -2.79
CA LYS A 17 -9.62 -63.88 -3.02
C LYS A 17 -8.17 -64.08 -3.41
N VAL A 18 -7.66 -63.27 -4.34
CA VAL A 18 -6.23 -63.27 -4.70
C VAL A 18 -5.62 -61.94 -4.29
N TYR A 19 -4.68 -61.98 -3.36
CA TYR A 19 -3.94 -60.80 -2.92
C TYR A 19 -2.60 -60.70 -3.63
N ASP A 20 -2.24 -59.48 -4.00
CA ASP A 20 -0.87 -59.08 -4.28
C ASP A 20 -0.18 -58.74 -2.94
N VAL A 21 0.87 -59.48 -2.61
CA VAL A 21 1.61 -59.35 -1.35
C VAL A 21 3.03 -58.87 -1.63
N GLY A 22 3.39 -57.74 -1.02
CA GLY A 22 4.73 -57.15 -1.14
C GLY A 22 5.83 -58.02 -0.50
N PRO A 23 7.12 -57.74 -0.78
CA PRO A 23 8.26 -58.57 -0.37
C PRO A 23 8.38 -58.81 1.15
N GLY A 24 7.83 -57.89 1.96
CA GLY A 24 7.80 -57.96 3.43
C GLY A 24 6.52 -58.50 4.05
N GLY A 25 5.49 -58.87 3.25
CA GLY A 25 4.25 -59.47 3.77
C GLY A 25 3.20 -58.51 4.36
N ASP A 26 3.59 -57.26 4.65
CA ASP A 26 2.74 -56.24 5.28
C ASP A 26 1.82 -55.51 4.29
N GLN A 27 2.28 -55.27 3.07
CA GLN A 27 1.42 -54.69 2.02
C GLN A 27 0.64 -55.81 1.33
N ARG A 28 -0.68 -55.80 1.50
CA ARG A 28 -1.61 -56.73 0.83
C ARG A 28 -2.65 -55.90 0.09
N VAL A 29 -2.64 -56.00 -1.23
CA VAL A 29 -3.64 -55.34 -2.08
C VAL A 29 -4.54 -56.42 -2.65
N LEU A 30 -5.86 -56.24 -2.54
CA LEU A 30 -6.84 -57.04 -3.26
C LEU A 30 -7.17 -56.31 -4.57
N PRO A 31 -6.69 -56.78 -5.73
CA PRO A 31 -6.92 -56.10 -7.00
C PRO A 31 -8.42 -55.95 -7.29
N ALA A 32 -8.83 -54.72 -7.60
CA ALA A 32 -10.22 -54.34 -7.90
C ALA A 32 -11.26 -54.80 -6.85
N GLN A 33 -10.83 -55.14 -5.63
CA GLN A 33 -11.67 -55.70 -4.55
C GLN A 33 -12.50 -56.93 -4.98
N LEU A 34 -12.01 -57.72 -5.93
CA LEU A 34 -12.76 -58.84 -6.49
C LEU A 34 -12.77 -60.05 -5.55
N VAL A 35 -13.97 -60.62 -5.35
CA VAL A 35 -14.23 -61.78 -4.49
C VAL A 35 -15.09 -62.78 -5.26
N ALA A 36 -14.71 -64.07 -5.22
CA ALA A 36 -15.47 -65.16 -5.82
C ALA A 36 -16.26 -65.93 -4.74
N PRO A 37 -17.58 -65.72 -4.60
CA PRO A 37 -18.41 -66.57 -3.77
C PRO A 37 -18.59 -67.94 -4.44
N VAL A 38 -18.33 -69.02 -3.70
CA VAL A 38 -18.54 -70.39 -4.17
C VAL A 38 -19.40 -71.12 -3.15
N ARG A 39 -20.57 -71.56 -3.60
CA ARG A 39 -21.47 -72.42 -2.84
C ARG A 39 -21.15 -73.89 -3.12
N VAL A 40 -21.07 -74.68 -2.06
CA VAL A 40 -20.72 -76.09 -2.09
C VAL A 40 -21.84 -76.86 -1.40
N GLU A 41 -22.58 -77.62 -2.18
CA GLU A 41 -23.68 -78.47 -1.71
C GLU A 41 -23.14 -79.87 -1.36
N GLY A 42 -23.68 -80.47 -0.29
CA GLY A 42 -23.33 -81.84 0.11
C GLY A 42 -21.91 -81.98 0.69
N ALA A 43 -21.41 -80.94 1.36
CA ALA A 43 -20.07 -80.91 1.95
C ALA A 43 -19.93 -81.77 3.23
N VAL A 44 -21.01 -82.37 3.74
CA VAL A 44 -21.03 -83.17 4.99
C VAL A 44 -20.10 -84.39 4.92
N ASP A 45 -20.14 -85.12 3.80
CA ASP A 45 -19.27 -86.27 3.52
C ASP A 45 -17.95 -85.89 2.84
N GLY A 46 -17.75 -84.59 2.58
CA GLY A 46 -16.59 -84.04 1.89
C GLY A 46 -16.80 -83.98 0.37
N ALA A 47 -16.80 -82.76 -0.19
CA ALA A 47 -16.99 -82.51 -1.62
C ALA A 47 -15.71 -82.00 -2.29
N ASN A 48 -15.48 -82.36 -3.55
CA ASN A 48 -14.41 -81.80 -4.36
C ASN A 48 -14.96 -80.71 -5.27
N VAL A 49 -14.40 -79.51 -5.19
CA VAL A 49 -14.92 -78.34 -5.90
C VAL A 49 -13.81 -77.67 -6.70
N ASP A 50 -14.15 -77.29 -7.93
CA ASP A 50 -13.30 -76.48 -8.79
C ASP A 50 -13.62 -74.99 -8.59
N LEU A 51 -12.71 -74.28 -7.94
CA LEU A 51 -12.79 -72.85 -7.66
C LEU A 51 -12.25 -72.06 -8.86
N THR A 52 -13.12 -71.27 -9.47
CA THR A 52 -12.80 -70.33 -10.57
C THR A 52 -12.87 -68.92 -10.02
N LEU A 53 -11.75 -68.18 -10.13
CA LEU A 53 -11.63 -66.81 -9.65
C LEU A 53 -11.92 -65.85 -10.81
N PRO A 54 -12.44 -64.64 -10.54
CA PRO A 54 -12.71 -63.65 -11.58
C PRO A 54 -11.43 -63.25 -12.32
N ALA A 55 -11.58 -62.84 -13.58
CA ALA A 55 -10.47 -62.25 -14.32
C ALA A 55 -10.04 -60.94 -13.66
N VAL A 56 -8.74 -60.79 -13.46
CA VAL A 56 -8.13 -59.61 -12.84
C VAL A 56 -7.08 -59.07 -13.79
N ASP A 57 -7.19 -57.80 -14.16
CA ASP A 57 -6.12 -57.04 -14.79
C ASP A 57 -5.41 -56.20 -13.72
N HIS A 58 -4.18 -56.60 -13.36
CA HIS A 58 -3.42 -55.97 -12.28
C HIS A 58 -1.91 -56.08 -12.52
N GLU A 59 -1.22 -54.95 -12.40
CA GLU A 59 0.24 -54.89 -12.55
C GLU A 59 0.94 -55.38 -11.27
N LEU A 60 1.61 -56.54 -11.37
CA LEU A 60 2.39 -57.10 -10.27
C LEU A 60 3.83 -56.60 -10.33
N LYS A 61 4.24 -55.83 -9.31
CA LYS A 61 5.61 -55.34 -9.21
C LYS A 61 6.60 -56.48 -8.98
N LYS A 62 7.81 -56.33 -9.51
CA LYS A 62 8.90 -57.31 -9.32
C LYS A 62 9.15 -57.57 -7.83
N GLY A 63 9.19 -58.83 -7.44
CA GLY A 63 9.43 -59.28 -6.06
C GLY A 63 8.17 -59.48 -5.21
N HIS A 64 6.99 -59.17 -5.75
CA HIS A 64 5.71 -59.47 -5.11
C HIS A 64 5.32 -60.94 -5.26
N ARG A 65 4.42 -61.42 -4.40
CA ARG A 65 3.87 -62.78 -4.41
C ARG A 65 2.35 -62.76 -4.45
N LEU A 66 1.75 -63.63 -5.24
CA LEU A 66 0.32 -63.86 -5.23
C LEU A 66 -0.07 -64.77 -4.07
N ARG A 67 -1.07 -64.37 -3.28
CA ARG A 67 -1.62 -65.16 -2.17
C ARG A 67 -3.10 -65.40 -2.39
N LEU A 68 -3.46 -66.67 -2.61
CA LEU A 68 -4.85 -67.11 -2.58
C LEU A 68 -5.33 -67.24 -1.13
N VAL A 69 -6.50 -66.67 -0.84
CA VAL A 69 -7.18 -66.76 0.46
C VAL A 69 -8.58 -67.28 0.23
N LEU A 70 -8.96 -68.32 0.97
CA LEU A 70 -10.32 -68.81 1.07
C LEU A 70 -10.85 -68.44 2.47
N ALA A 71 -11.94 -67.68 2.52
CA ALA A 71 -12.55 -67.26 3.77
C ALA A 71 -13.99 -67.80 3.87
N ALA A 72 -14.45 -68.08 5.08
CA ALA A 72 -15.84 -68.45 5.35
C ALA A 72 -16.78 -67.23 5.40
N THR A 73 -16.22 -66.01 5.49
CA THR A 73 -16.97 -64.76 5.55
C THR A 73 -16.35 -63.70 4.65
N ASP A 74 -17.18 -62.81 4.14
CA ASP A 74 -16.77 -61.63 3.38
C ASP A 74 -17.67 -60.44 3.71
N LEU A 75 -17.12 -59.23 3.74
CA LEU A 75 -17.88 -58.01 4.07
C LEU A 75 -18.91 -57.64 2.99
N GLY A 76 -18.73 -58.08 1.74
CA GLY A 76 -19.62 -57.80 0.63
C GLY A 76 -20.82 -58.75 0.50
N TYR A 77 -20.90 -59.80 1.31
CA TYR A 77 -21.93 -60.84 1.19
C TYR A 77 -22.55 -61.18 2.55
N ALA A 78 -23.86 -61.50 2.54
CA ALA A 78 -24.53 -62.03 3.72
C ALA A 78 -23.94 -63.42 4.05
N SER A 79 -23.42 -63.57 5.27
CA SER A 79 -22.95 -64.87 5.77
C SER A 79 -24.13 -65.70 6.29
N PRO A 80 -24.08 -67.04 6.21
CA PRO A 80 -25.11 -67.91 6.78
C PRO A 80 -25.37 -67.62 8.27
N ALA A 81 -26.64 -67.71 8.69
CA ALA A 81 -27.04 -67.41 10.08
C ALA A 81 -26.68 -68.54 11.06
N GLU A 82 -26.56 -69.77 10.58
CA GLU A 82 -26.19 -70.92 11.38
C GLU A 82 -24.66 -71.10 11.43
N PRO A 83 -24.07 -71.30 12.62
CA PRO A 83 -22.64 -71.57 12.73
C PRO A 83 -22.31 -72.94 12.15
N ALA A 84 -21.23 -73.01 11.37
CA ALA A 84 -20.71 -74.24 10.79
C ALA A 84 -19.18 -74.25 10.81
N ALA A 85 -18.59 -75.43 11.00
CA ALA A 85 -17.16 -75.67 10.90
C ALA A 85 -16.81 -76.14 9.48
N TYR A 86 -15.80 -75.52 8.88
CA TYR A 86 -15.32 -75.85 7.54
C TYR A 86 -13.88 -76.33 7.57
N THR A 87 -13.61 -77.47 6.96
CA THR A 87 -12.24 -77.94 6.68
C THR A 87 -12.00 -77.87 5.18
N VAL A 88 -11.04 -77.05 4.77
CA VAL A 88 -10.67 -76.88 3.36
C VAL A 88 -9.23 -77.34 3.16
N SER A 89 -9.02 -78.26 2.23
CA SER A 89 -7.70 -78.76 1.86
C SER A 89 -7.49 -78.68 0.35
N LEU A 90 -6.25 -78.44 -0.06
CA LEU A 90 -5.87 -78.40 -1.48
C LEU A 90 -5.73 -79.83 -2.00
N LYS A 91 -6.37 -80.13 -3.13
CA LYS A 91 -6.28 -81.45 -3.78
C LYS A 91 -5.21 -81.51 -4.89
N GLY A 92 -4.47 -80.42 -5.10
CA GLY A 92 -3.38 -80.35 -6.06
C GLY A 92 -2.75 -78.96 -6.09
N ASP A 93 -1.70 -78.81 -6.91
CA ASP A 93 -0.95 -77.57 -7.02
C ASP A 93 -1.76 -76.44 -7.67
N LEU A 94 -1.51 -75.20 -7.22
CA LEU A 94 -2.08 -74.00 -7.82
C LEU A 94 -1.38 -73.73 -9.17
N LYS A 95 -2.14 -73.78 -10.26
CA LYS A 95 -1.65 -73.41 -11.60
C LYS A 95 -2.10 -72.00 -11.95
N VAL A 96 -1.16 -71.14 -12.30
CA VAL A 96 -1.41 -69.81 -12.87
C VAL A 96 -1.01 -69.88 -14.36
N PRO A 97 -1.96 -69.73 -15.31
CA PRO A 97 -1.60 -69.69 -16.72
C PRO A 97 -0.77 -68.43 -17.01
N THR A 98 0.41 -68.61 -17.59
CA THR A 98 1.27 -67.51 -18.04
C THR A 98 1.27 -67.45 -19.57
N ALA A 99 1.18 -66.24 -20.13
CA ALA A 99 1.25 -65.98 -21.56
C ALA A 99 2.44 -65.05 -21.87
N PRO A 100 3.69 -65.56 -21.82
CA PRO A 100 4.90 -64.73 -21.89
C PRO A 100 5.14 -64.05 -23.26
N GLY A 101 4.33 -64.34 -24.28
CA GLY A 101 4.44 -63.75 -25.62
C GLY A 101 3.48 -62.59 -25.90
N VAL A 102 2.76 -62.09 -24.89
CA VAL A 102 1.85 -60.93 -25.03
C VAL A 102 2.59 -59.67 -24.62
N ASP A 103 3.16 -58.97 -25.61
CA ASP A 103 3.69 -57.61 -25.44
C ASP A 103 2.60 -56.59 -25.81
N THR A 104 2.16 -55.80 -24.84
CA THR A 104 1.33 -54.61 -25.07
C THR A 104 2.25 -53.40 -25.27
N PRO A 105 2.44 -52.90 -26.52
CA PRO A 105 3.29 -51.73 -26.74
C PRO A 105 2.69 -50.50 -26.04
N ALA A 106 3.55 -49.72 -25.39
CA ALA A 106 3.14 -48.45 -24.81
C ALA A 106 2.60 -47.52 -25.91
N ALA A 107 1.49 -46.80 -25.63
CA ALA A 107 0.95 -45.84 -26.58
C ALA A 107 1.96 -44.71 -26.85
N PRO A 108 2.21 -44.34 -28.12
CA PRO A 108 3.12 -43.25 -28.44
C PRO A 108 2.57 -41.91 -27.92
N LEU A 109 3.47 -41.00 -27.56
CA LEU A 109 3.08 -39.64 -27.20
C LEU A 109 2.39 -38.95 -28.39
N PRO A 110 1.29 -38.22 -28.19
CA PRO A 110 0.64 -37.46 -29.24
C PRO A 110 1.58 -36.43 -29.89
N ALA A 111 1.44 -36.24 -31.20
CA ALA A 111 2.31 -35.34 -31.97
C ALA A 111 2.33 -33.88 -31.46
N TRP A 112 1.24 -33.42 -30.82
CA TRP A 112 1.14 -32.05 -30.27
C TRP A 112 2.11 -31.77 -29.10
N VAL A 113 2.59 -32.82 -28.41
CA VAL A 113 3.54 -32.67 -27.29
C VAL A 113 4.85 -32.04 -27.78
N TRP A 114 5.26 -32.33 -29.02
CA TRP A 114 6.47 -31.78 -29.63
C TRP A 114 6.33 -30.30 -30.01
N TRP A 115 5.10 -29.77 -30.09
CA TRP A 115 4.86 -28.35 -30.39
C TRP A 115 4.82 -27.47 -29.15
N LEU A 116 4.65 -28.03 -27.94
CA LEU A 116 4.60 -27.27 -26.68
C LEU A 116 5.84 -26.39 -26.41
N PRO A 117 7.08 -26.82 -26.68
CA PRO A 117 8.26 -25.97 -26.48
C PRO A 117 8.26 -24.78 -27.44
N LEU A 118 7.84 -24.99 -28.69
CA LEU A 118 7.76 -23.97 -29.72
C LEU A 118 6.68 -22.93 -29.40
N THR A 119 5.50 -23.37 -28.96
CA THR A 119 4.43 -22.46 -28.54
C THR A 119 4.82 -21.69 -27.28
N GLY A 120 5.47 -22.33 -26.30
CA GLY A 120 6.01 -21.66 -25.12
C GLY A 120 7.04 -20.58 -25.48
N ALA A 121 7.97 -20.89 -26.39
CA ALA A 121 8.95 -19.92 -26.87
C ALA A 121 8.30 -18.75 -27.64
N ALA A 122 7.29 -19.02 -28.47
CA ALA A 122 6.55 -18.00 -29.21
C ALA A 122 5.78 -17.07 -28.26
N VAL A 123 5.13 -17.61 -27.23
CA VAL A 123 4.45 -16.80 -26.20
C VAL A 123 5.45 -15.95 -25.42
N ALA A 124 6.59 -16.51 -25.02
CA ALA A 124 7.65 -15.76 -24.34
C ALA A 124 8.19 -14.62 -25.23
N ALA A 125 8.42 -14.88 -26.52
CA ALA A 125 8.87 -13.87 -27.48
C ALA A 125 7.81 -12.77 -27.69
N ALA A 126 6.53 -13.14 -27.78
CA ALA A 126 5.42 -12.19 -27.87
C ALA A 126 5.33 -11.31 -26.63
N LEU A 127 5.42 -11.88 -25.43
CA LEU A 127 5.43 -11.13 -24.17
C LEU A 127 6.62 -10.18 -24.07
N LEU A 128 7.81 -10.62 -24.51
CA LEU A 128 8.99 -9.76 -24.57
C LEU A 128 8.85 -8.65 -25.62
N ALA A 129 8.20 -8.89 -26.75
CA ALA A 129 7.99 -7.88 -27.80
C ALA A 129 6.90 -6.86 -27.43
N LEU A 130 5.76 -7.34 -26.90
CA LEU A 130 4.60 -6.52 -26.50
C LEU A 130 4.84 -5.80 -25.17
N GLY A 131 5.56 -6.41 -24.23
CA GLY A 131 5.98 -5.81 -22.96
C GLY A 131 7.14 -4.82 -23.11
N ARG A 132 7.87 -4.85 -24.23
CA ARG A 132 8.91 -3.86 -24.60
C ARG A 132 8.35 -2.65 -25.33
N ARG A 133 7.11 -2.23 -25.07
CA ARG A 133 6.84 -0.79 -25.10
C ARG A 133 7.66 -0.14 -23.99
N ARG A 134 8.97 0.01 -24.26
CA ARG A 134 9.86 0.94 -23.60
C ARG A 134 9.08 2.25 -23.64
N THR A 135 8.50 2.62 -22.52
CA THR A 135 8.39 4.02 -22.16
C THR A 135 9.82 4.52 -22.15
N THR A 136 10.34 4.88 -23.32
CA THR A 136 11.60 5.61 -23.45
C THR A 136 11.42 6.78 -22.51
N ALA A 137 12.11 6.71 -21.36
CA ALA A 137 12.01 7.75 -20.36
C ALA A 137 12.34 9.06 -21.08
N PRO A 138 11.49 10.09 -20.96
CA PRO A 138 11.79 11.38 -21.54
C PRO A 138 13.22 11.77 -21.15
N ALA A 139 13.98 12.29 -22.12
CA ALA A 139 15.35 12.68 -21.86
C ALA A 139 15.40 13.66 -20.66
N PRO A 140 16.43 13.57 -19.81
CA PRO A 140 16.65 14.59 -18.78
C PRO A 140 16.73 15.96 -19.43
N ASP A 141 16.03 16.93 -18.85
CA ASP A 141 16.08 18.31 -19.28
C ASP A 141 17.21 19.04 -18.52
N PRO A 142 18.29 19.46 -19.19
CA PRO A 142 19.40 20.15 -18.53
C PRO A 142 19.01 21.52 -17.97
N ALA A 143 18.01 22.21 -18.54
CA ALA A 143 17.56 23.51 -18.04
C ALA A 143 16.85 23.40 -16.67
N LEU A 144 16.35 22.21 -16.35
CA LEU A 144 15.63 21.92 -15.11
C LEU A 144 16.48 21.12 -14.11
N ALA A 145 17.78 20.95 -14.36
CA ALA A 145 18.65 20.12 -13.51
C ALA A 145 18.73 20.60 -12.05
N GLU A 146 18.68 21.92 -11.84
CA GLU A 146 18.71 22.55 -10.51
C GLU A 146 17.32 22.82 -9.93
N VAL A 147 16.25 22.45 -10.64
CA VAL A 147 14.87 22.67 -10.22
C VAL A 147 14.39 21.46 -9.42
N PRO A 148 14.09 21.61 -8.10
CA PRO A 148 13.61 20.49 -7.29
C PRO A 148 12.35 19.84 -7.85
N LEU A 149 11.38 20.63 -8.31
CA LEU A 149 10.13 20.10 -8.83
C LEU A 149 9.54 21.02 -9.91
N GLN A 150 9.19 20.41 -11.05
CA GLN A 150 8.34 20.97 -12.08
C GLN A 150 7.17 20.02 -12.34
N ILE A 151 5.94 20.55 -12.31
CA ILE A 151 4.73 19.85 -12.72
C ILE A 151 4.13 20.59 -13.91
N THR A 152 3.78 19.86 -14.97
CA THR A 152 3.22 20.43 -16.21
C THR A 152 1.98 19.64 -16.64
N ASP A 153 0.85 20.35 -16.70
CA ASP A 153 -0.48 19.92 -17.19
C ASP A 153 -0.95 18.58 -16.60
N LEU A 154 -0.63 18.36 -15.33
CA LEU A 154 -0.81 17.08 -14.67
C LEU A 154 -2.29 16.76 -14.48
N SER A 155 -2.70 15.59 -14.96
CA SER A 155 -4.10 15.15 -14.90
C SER A 155 -4.22 13.69 -14.47
N LYS A 156 -5.22 13.42 -13.62
CA LYS A 156 -5.55 12.07 -13.13
C LYS A 156 -7.04 11.87 -12.90
N ARG A 157 -7.54 10.76 -13.41
CA ARG A 157 -8.88 10.21 -13.22
C ARG A 157 -8.78 8.79 -12.66
N TYR A 158 -9.64 8.47 -11.71
CA TYR A 158 -9.76 7.10 -11.18
C TYR A 158 -10.83 6.34 -11.94
N ALA A 159 -10.60 5.05 -12.19
CA ALA A 159 -11.46 4.21 -13.04
C ALA A 159 -12.95 4.17 -12.62
N LYS A 160 -13.26 4.42 -11.34
CA LYS A 160 -14.63 4.48 -10.82
C LYS A 160 -15.31 5.84 -10.99
N SER A 161 -14.62 6.83 -11.53
CA SER A 161 -15.12 8.19 -11.69
C SER A 161 -14.97 8.62 -13.14
N THR A 162 -15.98 8.32 -13.95
CA THR A 162 -15.97 8.64 -15.39
C THR A 162 -16.00 10.15 -15.63
N ASP A 163 -16.59 10.90 -14.70
CA ASP A 163 -16.94 12.31 -14.86
C ASP A 163 -16.18 13.27 -13.90
N ARG A 164 -15.32 12.75 -13.01
CA ARG A 164 -14.59 13.58 -12.05
C ARG A 164 -13.09 13.30 -12.08
N TYR A 165 -12.35 14.34 -12.41
CA TYR A 165 -10.90 14.35 -12.26
C TYR A 165 -10.53 14.47 -10.78
N ALA A 166 -9.54 13.69 -10.35
CA ALA A 166 -8.92 13.87 -9.04
C ALA A 166 -7.87 14.99 -9.08
N VAL A 167 -7.20 15.14 -10.22
CA VAL A 167 -6.31 16.25 -10.56
C VAL A 167 -6.53 16.58 -12.04
N ARG A 168 -6.57 17.86 -12.40
CA ARG A 168 -6.86 18.32 -13.77
C ARG A 168 -6.05 19.56 -14.10
N ASP A 169 -5.21 19.46 -15.12
CA ASP A 169 -4.41 20.55 -15.69
C ASP A 169 -3.55 21.28 -14.63
N LEU A 170 -2.98 20.53 -13.67
CA LEU A 170 -2.19 21.11 -12.59
C LEU A 170 -0.77 21.42 -13.07
N SER A 171 -0.36 22.69 -12.98
CA SER A 171 0.97 23.17 -13.40
C SER A 171 1.55 24.11 -12.35
N PHE A 172 2.70 23.77 -11.78
CA PHE A 172 3.46 24.66 -10.88
C PHE A 172 4.92 24.21 -10.76
N ARG A 173 5.76 25.08 -10.22
CA ARG A 173 7.20 24.85 -10.01
C ARG A 173 7.58 25.14 -8.57
N VAL A 174 8.58 24.42 -8.07
CA VAL A 174 9.19 24.64 -6.76
C VAL A 174 10.67 24.88 -6.96
N GLU A 175 11.17 25.97 -6.39
CA GLU A 175 12.59 26.34 -6.43
C GLU A 175 13.34 25.80 -5.21
N LYS A 176 14.66 25.75 -5.35
CA LYS A 176 15.56 25.26 -4.30
C LYS A 176 15.46 26.09 -3.02
N GLY A 177 15.39 25.41 -1.88
CA GLY A 177 15.32 26.03 -0.56
C GLY A 177 13.92 26.54 -0.19
N GLN A 178 12.92 26.32 -1.03
CA GLN A 178 11.54 26.64 -0.69
C GLN A 178 10.95 25.61 0.28
N VAL A 179 10.23 26.11 1.28
CA VAL A 179 9.23 25.34 2.01
C VAL A 179 7.88 25.65 1.38
N LEU A 180 7.31 24.67 0.69
CA LEU A 180 6.06 24.80 -0.06
C LEU A 180 4.91 24.13 0.69
N GLY A 181 3.86 24.90 0.98
CA GLY A 181 2.59 24.38 1.47
C GLY A 181 1.63 24.04 0.33
N LEU A 182 1.17 22.80 0.25
CA LEU A 182 0.08 22.38 -0.64
C LEU A 182 -1.23 22.42 0.15
N LEU A 183 -2.07 23.43 -0.13
CA LEU A 183 -3.30 23.69 0.60
C LEU A 183 -4.52 23.39 -0.24
N GLY A 184 -5.61 23.06 0.42
CA GLY A 184 -6.86 22.73 -0.23
C GLY A 184 -7.76 21.92 0.70
N PRO A 185 -9.08 21.99 0.51
CA PRO A 185 -10.02 21.19 1.28
C PRO A 185 -9.82 19.70 1.02
N ASN A 186 -10.44 18.88 1.86
CA ASN A 186 -10.45 17.43 1.66
C ASN A 186 -11.05 17.10 0.29
N GLY A 187 -10.32 16.31 -0.50
CA GLY A 187 -10.72 15.97 -1.86
C GLY A 187 -10.24 16.94 -2.94
N ALA A 188 -9.44 17.96 -2.61
CA ALA A 188 -8.85 18.87 -3.60
C ALA A 188 -7.79 18.23 -4.53
N GLY A 189 -7.35 17.00 -4.25
CA GLY A 189 -6.37 16.29 -5.07
C GLY A 189 -4.92 16.33 -4.56
N LYS A 190 -4.67 16.85 -3.35
CA LYS A 190 -3.34 16.95 -2.72
C LYS A 190 -2.60 15.61 -2.66
N THR A 191 -3.16 14.64 -1.91
CA THR A 191 -2.58 13.29 -1.77
C THR A 191 -2.42 12.58 -3.13
N THR A 192 -3.37 12.76 -4.06
CA THR A 192 -3.25 12.20 -5.42
C THR A 192 -2.05 12.77 -6.16
N THR A 193 -1.81 14.08 -6.04
CA THR A 193 -0.64 14.76 -6.61
C THR A 193 0.66 14.25 -5.99
N LEU A 194 0.71 14.13 -4.66
CA LEU A 194 1.88 13.60 -3.95
C LEU A 194 2.18 12.14 -4.33
N ARG A 195 1.15 11.29 -4.47
CA ARG A 195 1.33 9.90 -4.93
C ARG A 195 1.88 9.82 -6.36
N MET A 196 1.49 10.73 -7.25
CA MET A 196 2.09 10.82 -8.59
C MET A 196 3.55 11.29 -8.53
N LEU A 197 3.86 12.27 -7.69
CA LEU A 197 5.20 12.82 -7.47
C LEU A 197 6.19 11.77 -6.96
N MET A 198 5.74 10.82 -6.14
CA MET A 198 6.55 9.69 -5.68
C MET A 198 6.60 8.51 -6.68
N GLY A 199 5.86 8.59 -7.79
CA GLY A 199 5.75 7.50 -8.75
C GLY A 199 4.95 6.29 -8.23
N LEU A 200 4.14 6.44 -7.18
CA LEU A 200 3.25 5.36 -6.68
C LEU A 200 2.05 5.13 -7.60
N ILE A 201 1.61 6.18 -8.30
CA ILE A 201 0.58 6.11 -9.34
C ILE A 201 1.06 6.89 -10.57
N SER A 202 0.64 6.46 -11.77
CA SER A 202 0.95 7.16 -13.00
C SER A 202 -0.12 8.20 -13.35
N PRO A 203 0.26 9.38 -13.86
CA PRO A 203 -0.70 10.35 -14.40
C PRO A 203 -1.36 9.81 -15.67
N ASP A 204 -2.54 10.33 -16.00
CA ASP A 204 -3.21 10.02 -17.27
C ASP A 204 -2.75 10.98 -18.39
N ALA A 205 -2.38 12.21 -18.04
CA ALA A 205 -1.75 13.20 -18.91
C ALA A 205 -0.85 14.15 -18.11
N GLY A 206 0.01 14.88 -18.81
CA GLY A 206 1.02 15.75 -18.21
C GLY A 206 2.27 15.00 -17.74
N GLU A 207 3.20 15.72 -17.12
CA GLU A 207 4.43 15.16 -16.58
C GLU A 207 4.87 15.82 -15.27
N ILE A 208 5.68 15.08 -14.51
CA ILE A 208 6.36 15.56 -13.32
C ILE A 208 7.85 15.36 -13.54
N ARG A 209 8.65 16.40 -13.32
CA ARG A 209 10.11 16.35 -13.34
C ARG A 209 10.69 16.79 -12.02
N VAL A 210 11.67 16.02 -11.54
CA VAL A 210 12.48 16.33 -10.36
C VAL A 210 13.92 16.42 -10.82
N PHE A 211 14.61 17.53 -10.59
CA PHE A 211 15.98 17.78 -11.07
C PHE A 211 16.15 17.43 -12.57
N GLY A 212 15.18 17.88 -13.38
CA GLY A 212 15.12 17.67 -14.84
C GLY A 212 14.77 16.26 -15.29
N ARG A 213 14.62 15.30 -14.38
CA ARG A 213 14.31 13.89 -14.68
C ARG A 213 12.83 13.60 -14.49
N ALA A 214 12.21 12.99 -15.49
CA ALA A 214 10.80 12.59 -15.42
C ALA A 214 10.56 11.52 -14.33
N ILE A 215 9.51 11.72 -13.54
CA ILE A 215 9.07 10.79 -12.51
C ILE A 215 8.26 9.66 -13.13
N ARG A 216 8.57 8.45 -12.70
CA ARG A 216 7.88 7.21 -13.05
C ARG A 216 8.16 6.18 -11.96
N PRO A 217 7.38 5.09 -11.88
CA PRO A 217 7.71 3.97 -11.00
C PRO A 217 9.17 3.53 -11.19
N GLY A 218 9.94 3.52 -10.09
CA GLY A 218 11.36 3.14 -10.09
C GLY A 218 12.30 4.12 -10.80
N ALA A 219 11.94 5.41 -10.94
CA ALA A 219 12.86 6.41 -11.48
C ALA A 219 14.08 6.59 -10.55
N PRO A 220 15.32 6.56 -11.05
CA PRO A 220 16.51 6.73 -10.21
C PRO A 220 16.56 8.05 -9.44
N VAL A 221 15.87 9.09 -9.92
CA VAL A 221 15.80 10.38 -9.24
C VAL A 221 15.06 10.31 -7.89
N LEU A 222 14.23 9.28 -7.68
CA LEU A 222 13.52 9.08 -6.41
C LEU A 222 14.49 8.83 -5.25
N SER A 223 15.75 8.43 -5.50
CA SER A 223 16.76 8.34 -4.42
C SER A 223 17.14 9.69 -3.82
N ARG A 224 16.85 10.80 -4.52
CA ARG A 224 17.02 12.19 -4.06
C ARG A 224 15.74 12.76 -3.43
N VAL A 225 14.71 11.93 -3.27
CA VAL A 225 13.40 12.32 -2.76
C VAL A 225 13.09 11.52 -1.49
N GLY A 226 12.89 12.23 -0.39
CA GLY A 226 12.37 11.69 0.86
C GLY A 226 10.87 11.85 0.89
N ALA A 227 10.13 10.84 1.32
CA ALA A 227 8.68 10.95 1.37
C ALA A 227 8.04 10.26 2.58
N PHE A 228 6.98 10.90 3.07
CA PHE A 228 6.07 10.36 4.07
C PHE A 228 4.63 10.58 3.62
N VAL A 229 3.95 9.49 3.24
CA VAL A 229 2.56 9.51 2.74
C VAL A 229 1.80 8.32 3.33
N GLU A 230 0.59 8.58 3.86
CA GLU A 230 -0.32 7.56 4.44
C GLU A 230 0.18 6.83 5.70
N GLY A 231 0.99 7.49 6.52
CA GLY A 231 1.45 6.94 7.81
C GLY A 231 2.56 5.89 7.67
N ALA A 232 3.42 5.77 8.67
CA ALA A 232 4.57 4.89 8.62
C ALA A 232 4.23 3.49 9.16
N GLY A 233 4.42 2.48 8.32
CA GLY A 233 4.28 1.07 8.68
C GLY A 233 5.50 0.55 9.45
N PHE A 234 5.64 0.96 10.72
CA PHE A 234 6.72 0.50 11.59
C PHE A 234 6.44 -0.89 12.20
N LEU A 235 7.50 -1.64 12.43
CA LEU A 235 7.48 -2.88 13.20
C LEU A 235 7.39 -2.54 14.70
N PRO A 236 6.26 -2.85 15.36
CA PRO A 236 5.98 -2.33 16.71
C PRO A 236 6.86 -2.94 17.81
N HIS A 237 7.44 -4.12 17.56
CA HIS A 237 8.31 -4.82 18.50
C HIS A 237 9.78 -4.42 18.38
N LEU A 238 10.18 -3.78 17.27
CA LEU A 238 11.52 -3.24 17.09
C LEU A 238 11.62 -1.83 17.68
N SER A 239 12.83 -1.45 18.07
CA SER A 239 13.17 -0.09 18.46
C SER A 239 13.07 0.89 17.30
N GLY A 240 13.01 2.19 17.60
CA GLY A 240 13.01 3.23 16.57
C GLY A 240 14.25 3.13 15.68
N ARG A 241 15.44 2.94 16.28
CA ARG A 241 16.70 2.78 15.53
C ARG A 241 16.69 1.56 14.62
N GLU A 242 16.25 0.41 15.12
CA GLU A 242 16.19 -0.83 14.31
C GLU A 242 15.23 -0.70 13.13
N ASN A 243 14.11 0.01 13.29
CA ASN A 243 13.18 0.27 12.18
C ASN A 243 13.86 1.07 11.05
N LEU A 244 14.60 2.13 11.39
CA LEU A 244 15.30 2.96 10.42
C LEU A 244 16.43 2.20 9.72
N GLU A 245 17.22 1.44 10.47
CA GLU A 245 18.30 0.60 9.92
C GLU A 245 17.74 -0.47 8.98
N LEU A 246 16.63 -1.11 9.36
CA LEU A 246 15.97 -2.12 8.53
C LEU A 246 15.42 -1.49 7.25
N TYR A 247 14.77 -0.32 7.35
CA TYR A 247 14.27 0.42 6.20
C TYR A 247 15.40 0.75 5.23
N TRP A 248 16.52 1.28 5.72
CA TRP A 248 17.67 1.62 4.88
C TRP A 248 18.25 0.39 4.19
N LYS A 249 18.45 -0.71 4.92
CA LYS A 249 18.92 -1.99 4.36
C LYS A 249 18.00 -2.50 3.24
N ALA A 250 16.69 -2.33 3.37
CA ALA A 250 15.72 -2.73 2.36
C ALA A 250 15.83 -1.91 1.06
N THR A 251 16.40 -0.70 1.09
CA THR A 251 16.66 0.10 -0.12
C THR A 251 17.81 -0.45 -0.98
N GLY A 252 18.68 -1.30 -0.41
CA GLY A 252 19.87 -1.82 -1.07
C GLY A 252 20.99 -0.80 -1.30
N ARG A 253 20.87 0.40 -0.72
CA ARG A 253 21.89 1.46 -0.80
C ARG A 253 23.03 1.22 0.20
N PRO A 254 24.24 1.76 -0.05
CA PRO A 254 25.37 1.67 0.88
C PRO A 254 25.03 2.25 2.25
N ALA A 255 25.60 1.70 3.33
CA ALA A 255 25.25 2.10 4.70
C ALA A 255 25.79 3.51 5.05
N GLU A 256 26.92 3.88 4.46
CA GLU A 256 27.56 5.19 4.58
C GLU A 256 26.68 6.33 4.06
N ASP A 257 25.83 6.05 3.06
CA ASP A 257 24.92 7.03 2.47
C ASP A 257 23.65 7.24 3.32
N ALA A 258 23.47 6.51 4.43
CA ALA A 258 22.23 6.57 5.22
C ALA A 258 22.05 7.89 5.97
N HIS A 259 23.15 8.52 6.37
CA HIS A 259 23.15 9.71 7.23
C HIS A 259 22.23 9.56 8.46
N LEU A 260 22.22 8.36 9.05
CA LEU A 260 21.28 7.98 10.11
C LEU A 260 21.38 8.92 11.31
N ASP A 261 22.60 9.24 11.77
CA ASP A 261 22.78 10.06 12.97
C ASP A 261 22.32 11.51 12.76
N GLU A 262 22.58 12.11 11.59
CA GLU A 262 22.09 13.45 11.23
C GLU A 262 20.55 13.48 11.16
N ALA A 263 19.94 12.48 10.52
CA ALA A 263 18.48 12.37 10.45
C ALA A 263 17.85 12.23 11.86
N LEU A 264 18.49 11.49 12.75
CA LEU A 264 18.06 11.30 14.13
C LEU A 264 18.22 12.56 15.00
N GLU A 265 19.31 13.30 14.80
CA GLU A 265 19.56 14.59 15.46
C GLU A 265 18.48 15.60 15.07
N ILE A 266 18.19 15.74 13.78
CA ILE A 266 17.17 16.66 13.26
C ILE A 266 15.78 16.29 13.82
N ALA A 267 15.43 15.01 13.83
CA ALA A 267 14.14 14.52 14.30
C ALA A 267 13.94 14.59 15.82
N GLY A 268 15.02 14.70 16.61
CA GLY A 268 14.94 14.99 18.05
C GLY A 268 14.23 13.93 18.90
N LEU A 269 14.49 12.63 18.66
CA LEU A 269 13.89 11.54 19.44
C LEU A 269 14.67 11.13 20.70
N GLY A 270 15.96 11.46 20.78
CA GLY A 270 16.81 11.15 21.94
C GLY A 270 16.75 9.68 22.37
N ASP A 271 16.64 9.44 23.68
CA ASP A 271 16.64 8.09 24.28
C ASP A 271 15.44 7.23 23.87
N ALA A 272 14.40 7.82 23.27
CA ALA A 272 13.28 7.06 22.76
C ALA A 272 13.69 6.02 21.71
N LEU A 273 14.78 6.28 20.97
CA LEU A 273 15.24 5.45 19.86
C LEU A 273 15.61 4.02 20.27
N ALA A 274 15.99 3.81 21.52
CA ALA A 274 16.30 2.50 22.08
C ALA A 274 15.04 1.71 22.52
N ARG A 275 13.88 2.36 22.58
CA ARG A 275 12.61 1.73 23.01
C ARG A 275 11.81 1.22 21.83
N ALA A 276 11.08 0.13 22.05
CA ALA A 276 10.19 -0.45 21.06
C ALA A 276 9.09 0.54 20.61
N VAL A 277 8.82 0.60 19.30
CA VAL A 277 7.88 1.58 18.69
C VAL A 277 6.45 1.40 19.21
N ARG A 278 6.04 0.21 19.68
CA ARG A 278 4.73 0.02 20.35
C ARG A 278 4.51 0.91 21.56
N THR A 279 5.59 1.42 22.17
CA THR A 279 5.54 2.32 23.34
C THR A 279 5.48 3.80 22.96
N TYR A 280 5.47 4.13 21.66
CA TYR A 280 5.55 5.51 21.19
C TYR A 280 4.16 6.16 21.17
N SER A 281 4.12 7.43 21.60
CA SER A 281 2.99 8.31 21.33
C SER A 281 2.83 8.54 19.82
N GLN A 282 1.72 9.15 19.42
CA GLN A 282 1.49 9.51 18.02
C GLN A 282 2.56 10.49 17.50
N GLY A 283 2.86 11.56 18.23
CA GLY A 283 3.92 12.51 17.86
C GLY A 283 5.30 11.88 17.73
N MET A 284 5.65 10.92 18.60
CA MET A 284 6.90 10.19 18.48
C MET A 284 6.95 9.31 17.22
N ARG A 285 5.87 8.62 16.88
CA ARG A 285 5.77 7.85 15.63
C ARG A 285 5.89 8.76 14.41
N GLN A 286 5.27 9.93 14.46
CA GLN A 286 5.35 10.94 13.40
C GLN A 286 6.79 11.43 13.20
N ARG A 287 7.52 11.74 14.28
CA ARG A 287 8.94 12.13 14.20
C ARG A 287 9.81 11.02 13.66
N LEU A 288 9.57 9.78 14.08
CA LEU A 288 10.28 8.63 13.53
C LEU A 288 10.03 8.47 12.03
N ALA A 289 8.80 8.74 11.56
CA ALA A 289 8.44 8.70 10.14
C ALA A 289 9.16 9.77 9.32
N ILE A 290 9.29 10.96 9.89
CA ILE A 290 10.04 12.05 9.27
C ILE A 290 11.54 11.75 9.27
N ALA A 291 12.09 11.20 10.35
CA ALA A 291 13.46 10.71 10.38
C ALA A 291 13.72 9.66 9.28
N GLN A 292 12.78 8.73 9.08
CA GLN A 292 12.84 7.75 7.98
C GLN A 292 12.84 8.42 6.61
N ALA A 293 12.02 9.45 6.40
CA ALA A 293 11.99 10.20 5.15
C ALA A 293 13.25 11.06 4.93
N MET A 294 13.97 11.42 5.99
CA MET A 294 15.22 12.17 5.95
C MET A 294 16.45 11.29 5.70
N LEU A 295 16.33 9.96 5.74
CA LEU A 295 17.45 9.05 5.49
C LEU A 295 18.05 9.29 4.09
N GLY A 296 19.37 9.40 4.03
CA GLY A 296 20.10 9.79 2.83
C GLY A 296 20.02 11.27 2.47
N LEU A 297 19.49 12.10 3.39
CA LEU A 297 19.40 13.57 3.31
C LEU A 297 18.93 14.07 1.94
N PRO A 298 17.75 13.65 1.48
CA PRO A 298 17.25 13.97 0.16
C PRO A 298 17.10 15.47 -0.05
N ASP A 299 17.43 15.94 -1.25
CA ASP A 299 17.32 17.35 -1.63
C ASP A 299 15.87 17.86 -1.64
N LEU A 300 14.91 16.95 -1.80
CA LEU A 300 13.47 17.20 -1.78
C LEU A 300 12.78 16.28 -0.78
N LEU A 301 12.13 16.86 0.23
CA LEU A 301 11.33 16.14 1.22
C LEU A 301 9.84 16.39 0.98
N ILE A 302 9.02 15.34 0.94
CA ILE A 302 7.57 15.43 0.68
C ILE A 302 6.80 14.81 1.85
N LEU A 303 5.91 15.57 2.46
CA LEU A 303 5.18 15.17 3.65
C LEU A 303 3.67 15.36 3.43
N ASP A 304 2.89 14.29 3.55
CA ASP A 304 1.43 14.35 3.47
C ASP A 304 0.81 14.45 4.87
N GLU A 305 0.22 15.61 5.17
CA GLU A 305 -0.46 15.92 6.45
C GLU A 305 0.38 15.53 7.70
N PRO A 306 1.64 15.99 7.82
CA PRO A 306 2.58 15.53 8.84
C PRO A 306 2.19 15.91 10.28
N THR A 307 1.24 16.80 10.47
CA THR A 307 0.76 17.28 11.79
C THR A 307 -0.59 16.72 12.19
N ASN A 308 -1.18 15.87 11.34
CA ASN A 308 -2.51 15.35 11.60
C ASN A 308 -2.56 14.50 12.88
N GLY A 309 -3.51 14.85 13.76
CA GLY A 309 -3.72 14.20 15.05
C GLY A 309 -2.62 14.44 16.10
N LEU A 310 -1.78 15.47 15.91
CA LEU A 310 -0.85 15.94 16.94
C LEU A 310 -1.51 17.02 17.81
N ASP A 311 -1.06 17.15 19.06
CA ASP A 311 -1.44 18.26 19.93
C ASP A 311 -0.65 19.55 19.58
N PRO A 312 -1.09 20.75 20.03
CA PRO A 312 -0.43 22.00 19.66
C PRO A 312 1.08 22.07 19.99
N PRO A 313 1.57 21.57 21.15
CA PRO A 313 3.01 21.48 21.41
C PRO A 313 3.75 20.60 20.40
N GLN A 314 3.23 19.41 20.07
CA GLN A 314 3.84 18.51 19.10
C GLN A 314 3.85 19.09 17.68
N ILE A 315 2.82 19.85 17.29
CA ILE A 315 2.77 20.57 16.01
C ILE A 315 3.89 21.60 15.93
N ARG A 316 4.10 22.38 17.01
CA ARG A 316 5.19 23.35 17.07
C ARG A 316 6.56 22.69 16.97
N GLU A 317 6.79 21.63 17.75
CA GLU A 317 8.04 20.88 17.69
C GLU A 317 8.27 20.27 16.30
N MET A 318 7.21 19.76 15.67
CA MET A 318 7.29 19.22 14.31
C MET A 318 7.70 20.29 13.30
N ARG A 319 7.12 21.48 13.40
CA ARG A 319 7.48 22.60 12.54
C ARG A 319 8.96 22.95 12.68
N GLU A 320 9.47 23.02 13.90
CA GLU A 320 10.89 23.32 14.15
C GLU A 320 11.81 22.29 13.46
N VAL A 321 11.41 21.01 13.44
CA VAL A 321 12.12 19.95 12.70
C VAL A 321 12.15 20.24 11.19
N LEU A 322 11.03 20.65 10.60
CA LEU A 322 10.93 20.95 9.17
C LEU A 322 11.72 22.20 8.77
N ILE A 323 11.66 23.24 9.60
CA ILE A 323 12.42 24.49 9.39
C ILE A 323 13.92 24.20 9.44
N ARG A 324 14.40 23.48 10.48
CA ARG A 324 15.82 23.09 10.58
C ARG A 324 16.30 22.29 9.37
N TYR A 325 15.45 21.42 8.83
CA TYR A 325 15.79 20.66 7.63
C TYR A 325 15.93 21.57 6.40
N ALA A 326 15.03 22.55 6.24
CA ALA A 326 15.03 23.50 5.13
C ALA A 326 16.18 24.53 5.21
N GLU A 327 16.61 24.94 6.41
CA GLU A 327 17.73 25.89 6.63
C GLU A 327 19.04 25.43 5.97
N HIS A 328 19.20 24.13 5.73
CA HIS A 328 20.35 23.54 5.03
C HIS A 328 20.24 23.63 3.49
N GLY A 329 19.35 24.49 2.96
CA GLY A 329 19.13 24.70 1.52
C GLY A 329 18.35 23.58 0.83
N ARG A 330 17.71 22.71 1.61
CA ARG A 330 16.88 21.59 1.13
C ARG A 330 15.45 22.06 0.90
N THR A 331 14.76 21.42 -0.04
CA THR A 331 13.40 21.80 -0.42
C THR A 331 12.41 20.91 0.31
N VAL A 332 11.35 21.48 0.88
CA VAL A 332 10.33 20.73 1.63
C VAL A 332 8.95 21.04 1.07
N ILE A 333 8.17 20.00 0.78
CA ILE A 333 6.77 20.11 0.37
C ILE A 333 5.91 19.48 1.46
N VAL A 334 4.98 20.25 1.99
CA VAL A 334 4.05 19.81 3.04
C VAL A 334 2.63 19.96 2.52
N SER A 335 1.83 18.90 2.52
CA SER A 335 0.39 19.07 2.41
C SER A 335 -0.19 19.34 3.81
N SER A 336 -1.09 20.31 3.90
CA SER A 336 -1.86 20.54 5.12
C SER A 336 -3.24 21.09 4.76
N HIS A 337 -4.20 20.86 5.63
CA HIS A 337 -5.49 21.57 5.64
C HIS A 337 -5.56 22.60 6.77
N LEU A 338 -4.54 22.66 7.63
CA LEU A 338 -4.45 23.58 8.76
C LEU A 338 -3.70 24.85 8.33
N LEU A 339 -4.45 25.88 7.99
CA LEU A 339 -3.94 27.12 7.41
C LEU A 339 -2.94 27.84 8.34
N ALA A 340 -3.21 27.84 9.66
CA ALA A 340 -2.33 28.46 10.65
C ALA A 340 -0.95 27.80 10.75
N GLU A 341 -0.84 26.51 10.45
CA GLU A 341 0.45 25.82 10.45
C GLU A 341 1.28 26.22 9.24
N VAL A 342 0.63 26.28 8.09
CA VAL A 342 1.27 26.58 6.82
C VAL A 342 1.79 28.02 6.80
N GLU A 343 1.00 28.98 7.29
CA GLU A 343 1.41 30.38 7.42
C GLU A 343 2.69 30.56 8.24
N GLN A 344 2.90 29.71 9.25
CA GLN A 344 4.03 29.82 10.17
C GLN A 344 5.25 29.00 9.74
N SER A 345 5.14 28.15 8.73
CA SER A 345 6.17 27.16 8.37
C SER A 345 6.61 27.25 6.91
N CYS A 346 5.73 27.72 6.02
CA CYS A 346 5.97 27.72 4.59
C CYS A 346 6.40 29.11 4.11
N THR A 347 7.22 29.10 3.06
CA THR A 347 7.64 30.30 2.33
C THR A 347 6.73 30.57 1.13
N HIS A 348 6.19 29.51 0.54
CA HIS A 348 5.39 29.53 -0.67
C HIS A 348 4.19 28.59 -0.51
N LEU A 349 3.12 28.87 -1.25
CA LEU A 349 1.88 28.12 -1.20
C LEU A 349 1.41 27.75 -2.60
N VAL A 350 0.73 26.61 -2.67
CA VAL A 350 -0.06 26.16 -3.80
C VAL A 350 -1.45 25.84 -3.27
N VAL A 351 -2.44 26.65 -3.63
CA VAL A 351 -3.84 26.46 -3.24
C VAL A 351 -4.54 25.66 -4.33
N MET A 352 -5.11 24.53 -3.95
CA MET A 352 -5.86 23.62 -4.81
C MET A 352 -7.34 23.57 -4.40
N ASP A 353 -8.22 23.54 -5.40
CA ASP A 353 -9.63 23.21 -5.21
C ASP A 353 -10.11 22.29 -6.34
N ARG A 354 -10.94 21.28 -6.00
CA ARG A 354 -11.55 20.34 -6.95
C ARG A 354 -10.57 19.80 -8.02
N GLY A 355 -9.34 19.48 -7.63
CA GLY A 355 -8.30 18.93 -8.50
C GLY A 355 -7.56 19.95 -9.36
N ARG A 356 -7.79 21.26 -9.20
CA ARG A 356 -7.18 22.34 -9.99
C ARG A 356 -6.35 23.27 -9.14
N LEU A 357 -5.39 23.93 -9.79
CA LEU A 357 -4.68 25.07 -9.20
C LEU A 357 -5.62 26.27 -9.13
N VAL A 358 -5.73 26.87 -7.94
CA VAL A 358 -6.42 28.15 -7.73
C VAL A 358 -5.41 29.29 -7.76
N GLN A 359 -4.35 29.17 -6.96
CA GLN A 359 -3.28 30.17 -6.87
C GLN A 359 -1.97 29.52 -6.41
N ALA A 360 -0.84 30.06 -6.84
CA ALA A 360 0.48 29.70 -6.34
C ALA A 360 1.37 30.94 -6.20
N GLY A 361 2.20 30.98 -5.16
CA GLY A 361 3.11 32.10 -4.92
C GLY A 361 3.66 32.14 -3.50
N PRO A 362 4.46 33.17 -3.16
CA PRO A 362 4.88 33.44 -1.79
C PRO A 362 3.69 33.61 -0.84
N VAL A 363 3.85 33.19 0.41
CA VAL A 363 2.79 33.34 1.44
C VAL A 363 2.32 34.79 1.56
N ASP A 364 3.26 35.74 1.59
CA ASP A 364 2.98 37.16 1.77
C ASP A 364 2.15 37.76 0.62
N GLU A 365 2.28 37.24 -0.60
CA GLU A 365 1.48 37.69 -1.74
C GLU A 365 0.04 37.18 -1.68
N ILE A 366 -0.17 35.99 -1.12
CA ILE A 366 -1.49 35.35 -1.02
C ILE A 366 -2.28 35.90 0.17
N ILE A 367 -1.61 36.20 1.28
CA ILE A 367 -2.24 36.80 2.47
C ILE A 367 -2.40 38.33 2.31
N GLY A 368 -1.66 38.96 1.40
CA GLY A 368 -1.57 40.43 1.24
C GLY A 368 -0.55 41.06 2.19
N SER A 369 -0.15 42.33 2.00
CA SER A 369 0.91 43.03 2.75
C SER A 369 0.51 43.35 4.20
N GLY A 370 1.39 43.14 5.20
CA GLY A 370 1.28 43.26 6.68
C GLY A 370 0.49 44.42 7.34
N ASP A 371 -0.13 45.27 6.56
CA ASP A 371 -0.55 46.62 6.87
C ASP A 371 -2.04 46.76 7.24
N THR A 372 -2.81 45.67 7.27
CA THR A 372 -4.26 45.73 7.48
C THR A 372 -4.67 45.19 8.84
N LEU A 373 -5.38 46.01 9.64
CA LEU A 373 -5.96 45.66 10.94
C LEU A 373 -7.49 45.65 10.88
N LEU A 374 -8.12 44.74 11.61
CA LEU A 374 -9.55 44.76 11.88
C LEU A 374 -9.77 45.37 13.26
N VAL A 375 -10.56 46.43 13.29
CA VAL A 375 -11.05 47.06 14.50
C VAL A 375 -12.49 46.59 14.70
N GLY A 376 -12.69 45.72 15.68
CA GLY A 376 -14.02 45.28 16.11
C GLY A 376 -14.74 46.38 16.88
N LEU A 377 -15.94 46.73 16.43
CA LEU A 377 -16.74 47.83 16.97
C LEU A 377 -18.11 47.29 17.44
N ALA A 378 -18.52 47.66 18.65
CA ALA A 378 -19.77 47.18 19.25
C ALA A 378 -21.05 47.74 18.56
N ALA A 379 -20.90 48.76 17.72
CA ALA A 379 -21.99 49.43 17.03
C ALA A 379 -21.70 49.53 15.52
N ALA A 380 -22.77 49.67 14.73
CA ALA A 380 -22.65 49.89 13.29
C ALA A 380 -21.77 51.11 13.00
N VAL A 381 -20.78 50.92 12.12
CA VAL A 381 -19.78 51.93 11.79
C VAL A 381 -20.44 53.06 10.98
N PRO A 382 -20.51 54.32 11.48
CA PRO A 382 -21.07 55.44 10.72
C PRO A 382 -20.12 55.87 9.57
N ASP A 383 -20.64 56.34 8.44
CA ASP A 383 -19.80 56.88 7.33
C ASP A 383 -18.78 57.95 7.80
N PRO A 384 -19.17 58.92 8.67
CA PRO A 384 -18.23 59.93 9.15
C PRO A 384 -17.06 59.35 9.95
N LEU A 385 -17.23 58.18 10.55
CA LEU A 385 -16.17 57.52 11.30
C LEU A 385 -15.15 56.87 10.36
N VAL A 386 -15.62 56.24 9.28
CA VAL A 386 -14.75 55.64 8.25
C VAL A 386 -13.87 56.71 7.63
N GLU A 387 -14.44 57.86 7.25
CA GLU A 387 -13.69 58.98 6.66
C GLU A 387 -12.67 59.57 7.64
N LYS A 388 -13.06 59.75 8.91
CA LYS A 388 -12.14 60.24 9.95
C LYS A 388 -10.97 59.29 10.15
N VAL A 389 -11.21 57.98 10.23
CA VAL A 389 -10.13 56.99 10.40
C VAL A 389 -9.26 56.90 9.14
N ALA A 390 -9.85 56.99 7.95
CA ALA A 390 -9.10 57.05 6.69
C ALA A 390 -8.19 58.28 6.59
N SER A 391 -8.54 59.39 7.27
CA SER A 391 -7.75 60.62 7.31
C SER A 391 -6.60 60.61 8.34
N LEU A 392 -6.49 59.56 9.17
CA LEU A 392 -5.46 59.50 10.20
C LEU A 392 -4.04 59.38 9.61
N PRO A 393 -3.02 59.97 10.26
CA PRO A 393 -1.65 59.92 9.78
C PRO A 393 -1.15 58.46 9.70
N GLY A 394 -0.68 58.07 8.52
CA GLY A 394 -0.17 56.71 8.27
C GLY A 394 -1.23 55.69 7.87
N VAL A 395 -2.52 56.04 7.84
CA VAL A 395 -3.58 55.19 7.29
C VAL A 395 -3.68 55.43 5.77
N ALA A 396 -3.58 54.37 4.98
CA ALA A 396 -3.78 54.41 3.53
C ALA A 396 -5.25 54.30 3.13
N SER A 397 -6.03 53.50 3.85
CA SER A 397 -7.46 53.35 3.60
C SER A 397 -8.18 52.80 4.82
N ALA A 398 -9.41 53.23 5.08
CA ALA A 398 -10.31 52.59 6.02
C ALA A 398 -11.62 52.22 5.32
N VAL A 399 -12.09 50.99 5.50
CA VAL A 399 -13.29 50.45 4.83
C VAL A 399 -14.11 49.68 5.86
N ARG A 400 -15.44 49.72 5.74
CA ARG A 400 -16.30 48.86 6.56
C ARG A 400 -16.10 47.39 6.22
N ALA A 401 -16.15 46.55 7.24
CA ALA A 401 -16.15 45.11 7.10
C ALA A 401 -17.15 44.48 8.09
N ASP A 402 -17.45 43.20 7.89
CA ASP A 402 -18.26 42.44 8.83
C ASP A 402 -17.58 42.43 10.21
N GLY A 403 -18.30 42.94 11.22
CA GLY A 403 -17.79 43.06 12.59
C GLY A 403 -17.01 44.34 12.91
N GLY A 404 -16.86 45.30 11.97
CA GLY A 404 -16.29 46.61 12.30
C GLY A 404 -15.63 47.36 11.14
N LEU A 405 -14.38 47.77 11.33
CA LEU A 405 -13.63 48.63 10.41
C LEU A 405 -12.28 48.00 10.04
N LEU A 406 -12.03 47.81 8.74
CA LEU A 406 -10.72 47.44 8.20
C LEU A 406 -9.88 48.68 7.94
N VAL A 407 -8.70 48.74 8.54
CA VAL A 407 -7.76 49.86 8.43
C VAL A 407 -6.47 49.36 7.84
N ARG A 408 -6.10 49.90 6.67
CA ARG A 408 -4.82 49.65 5.99
C ARG A 408 -3.87 50.80 6.24
N PHE A 409 -2.64 50.52 6.64
CA PHE A 409 -1.59 51.53 6.78
C PHE A 409 -0.84 51.74 5.46
N ALA A 410 -0.32 52.95 5.28
CA ALA A 410 0.63 53.23 4.23
C ALA A 410 1.96 52.50 4.53
N PRO A 411 2.67 51.99 3.51
CA PRO A 411 3.95 51.32 3.72
C PRO A 411 4.96 52.32 4.32
N VAL A 412 5.42 52.03 5.54
CA VAL A 412 6.49 52.77 6.21
C VAL A 412 7.80 52.01 6.00
N ALA A 413 8.89 52.72 5.67
CA ALA A 413 10.19 52.14 5.34
C ALA A 413 10.88 51.33 6.47
N ASP A 414 10.35 51.35 7.70
CA ASP A 414 10.82 50.52 8.81
C ASP A 414 9.92 49.28 8.97
N ALA A 415 10.26 48.24 8.21
CA ALA A 415 9.67 46.91 8.33
C ALA A 415 10.12 46.26 9.64
N GLY A 416 9.22 46.18 10.63
CA GLY A 416 9.51 45.36 11.81
C GLY A 416 8.48 45.34 12.93
N HIS A 417 7.54 46.29 13.01
CA HIS A 417 6.66 46.37 14.19
C HIS A 417 5.22 46.75 13.83
N THR A 418 4.43 45.81 13.33
CA THR A 418 2.95 45.91 13.28
C THR A 418 2.34 46.26 14.64
N GLY A 419 3.00 45.86 15.74
CA GLY A 419 2.63 46.26 17.10
C GLY A 419 2.67 47.77 17.33
N SER A 420 3.58 48.51 16.67
CA SER A 420 3.68 49.98 16.83
C SER A 420 2.53 50.71 16.14
N SER A 421 2.10 50.24 14.96
CA SER A 421 0.99 50.83 14.21
C SER A 421 -0.37 50.56 14.86
N ALA A 422 -0.57 49.35 15.41
CA ALA A 422 -1.79 49.00 16.14
C ALA A 422 -1.97 49.84 17.42
N SER A 423 -0.90 50.03 18.21
CA SER A 423 -0.96 50.87 19.40
C SER A 423 -1.26 52.34 19.09
N ARG A 424 -0.68 52.89 18.03
CA ARG A 424 -0.97 54.27 17.59
C ARG A 424 -2.41 54.43 17.14
N LEU A 425 -2.91 53.50 16.32
CA LEU A 425 -4.30 53.51 15.88
C LEU A 425 -5.26 53.38 17.07
N LEU A 426 -4.97 52.51 18.04
CA LEU A 426 -5.80 52.37 19.24
C LEU A 426 -5.88 53.68 20.03
N VAL A 427 -4.75 54.38 20.21
CA VAL A 427 -4.72 55.68 20.91
C VAL A 427 -5.57 56.72 20.17
N GLU A 428 -5.47 56.79 18.84
CA GLU A 428 -6.27 57.73 18.04
C GLU A 428 -7.77 57.36 18.03
N LEU A 429 -8.12 56.08 17.98
CA LEU A 429 -9.51 55.63 18.07
C LEU A 429 -10.12 55.96 19.43
N VAL A 430 -9.37 55.78 20.51
CA VAL A 430 -9.81 56.17 21.87
C VAL A 430 -9.96 57.69 21.99
N ARG A 431 -9.07 58.49 21.39
CA ARG A 431 -9.20 59.96 21.33
C ARG A 431 -10.43 60.42 20.56
N LEU A 432 -10.86 59.66 19.56
CA LEU A 432 -12.07 59.89 18.78
C LEU A 432 -13.34 59.37 19.49
N GLU A 433 -13.23 58.92 20.74
CA GLU A 433 -14.32 58.32 21.54
C GLU A 433 -14.99 57.12 20.86
N VAL A 434 -14.22 56.36 20.07
CA VAL A 434 -14.70 55.19 19.36
C VAL A 434 -14.69 53.98 20.32
N PRO A 435 -15.83 53.31 20.54
CA PRO A 435 -15.88 52.12 21.40
C PRO A 435 -15.28 50.92 20.66
N VAL A 436 -13.97 50.72 20.85
CA VAL A 436 -13.22 49.58 20.31
C VAL A 436 -13.40 48.38 21.23
N GLU A 437 -13.97 47.30 20.71
CA GLU A 437 -14.16 46.03 21.43
C GLU A 437 -12.95 45.11 21.24
N SER A 438 -12.41 45.09 20.03
CA SER A 438 -11.18 44.35 19.72
C SER A 438 -10.37 45.07 18.65
N ILE A 439 -9.07 44.92 18.71
CA ILE A 439 -8.16 45.35 17.64
C ILE A 439 -7.19 44.21 17.39
N GLY A 440 -7.10 43.78 16.15
CA GLY A 440 -6.23 42.67 15.79
C GLY A 440 -5.79 42.76 14.34
N PRO A 441 -4.69 42.10 13.97
CA PRO A 441 -4.35 41.91 12.58
C PRO A 441 -5.51 41.20 11.87
N HIS A 442 -5.98 41.79 10.76
CA HIS A 442 -6.95 41.12 9.89
C HIS A 442 -6.21 40.20 8.94
N ARG A 443 -5.71 39.09 9.48
CA ARG A 443 -4.96 38.08 8.73
C ARG A 443 -5.15 36.74 9.40
N ARG A 444 -5.95 35.90 8.77
CA ARG A 444 -5.65 34.49 8.75
C ARG A 444 -5.59 34.09 7.30
N LEU A 445 -4.63 33.23 6.96
CA LEU A 445 -4.68 32.51 5.69
C LEU A 445 -6.07 31.88 5.45
N GLU A 446 -6.82 31.62 6.51
CA GLU A 446 -8.24 31.28 6.54
C GLU A 446 -9.14 32.22 5.73
N ASP A 447 -9.10 33.53 5.93
CA ASP A 447 -10.00 34.46 5.25
C ASP A 447 -9.66 34.58 3.76
N ALA A 448 -8.36 34.61 3.42
CA ALA A 448 -7.88 34.60 2.04
C ALA A 448 -8.28 33.31 1.33
N PHE A 449 -8.12 32.16 1.98
CA PHE A 449 -8.49 30.85 1.46
C PHE A 449 -10.00 30.73 1.23
N LEU A 450 -10.82 31.20 2.18
CA LEU A 450 -12.27 31.23 2.03
C LEU A 450 -12.72 32.13 0.88
N THR A 451 -12.05 33.27 0.67
CA THR A 451 -12.33 34.15 -0.48
C THR A 451 -11.97 33.47 -1.80
N LEU A 452 -10.79 32.83 -1.87
CA LEU A 452 -10.30 32.15 -3.07
C LEU A 452 -11.16 30.95 -3.48
N ILE A 453 -11.69 30.19 -2.51
CA ILE A 453 -12.52 29.02 -2.80
C ILE A 453 -13.99 29.40 -2.91
N GLY A 454 -14.50 30.26 -2.02
CA GLY A 454 -15.88 30.70 -1.97
C GLY A 454 -16.30 31.60 -3.13
N GLY A 455 -15.38 32.34 -3.74
CA GLY A 455 -15.65 33.18 -4.92
C GLY A 455 -15.87 32.41 -6.24
N THR A 456 -15.79 31.08 -6.23
CA THR A 456 -15.96 30.23 -7.42
C THR A 456 -17.29 29.46 -7.47
N ALA A 457 -18.29 29.92 -6.71
CA ALA A 457 -19.64 29.34 -6.68
C ALA A 457 -20.61 30.07 -7.63
#